data_AF-A0A401MI70-F1
#
_entry.id   AF-A0A401MI70-F1
#
_cell.length_a   1.000
_cell.length_b   1.000
_cell.length_c   1.000
_cell.angle_alpha   90.00
_cell.angle_beta   90.00
_cell.angle_gamma   90.00
#
_symmetry.space_group_name_H-M   'P 1'
#
loop_
_entity.id
_entity.type
_entity.pdbx_description
1 polymer ?
#
loop_
_entity_poly.entity_id
_entity_poly.type
_entity_poly.pdbx_seq_one_letter_code
_entity_poly.pdbx_strand_id
1 'polypeptide(L)'
;MHAELTHLTARWLAAGHAPTAVRSHILRGLPDADTPVHRPGGLLRYLLRDIPPVPETGPHAPPPRPAPTSEPAPGPRLSLRLTGARECEGDHAQPMLFRPIGEEVLCRECIARHSRTTLPI
;
A
#
# COMPACT_ATOMS: atom_id res chain seq x y z
N MET A 1 -20.85 12.80 18.98
CA MET A 1 -20.02 12.22 17.88
C MET A 1 -18.54 12.21 18.24
N HIS A 2 -17.88 13.35 18.46
CA HIS A 2 -16.45 13.39 18.85
C HIS A 2 -16.10 12.51 20.07
N ALA A 3 -16.85 12.62 21.16
CA ALA A 3 -16.64 11.80 22.36
C ALA A 3 -16.72 10.28 22.10
N GLU A 4 -17.59 9.88 21.17
CA GLU A 4 -17.73 8.47 20.78
C GLU A 4 -16.51 7.99 19.98
N LEU A 5 -16.02 8.78 19.03
CA LEU A 5 -14.80 8.45 18.28
C LEU A 5 -13.56 8.42 19.18
N THR A 6 -13.46 9.35 20.14
CA THR A 6 -12.41 9.34 21.16
C THR A 6 -12.46 8.06 21.98
N HIS A 7 -13.65 7.64 22.42
CA HIS A 7 -13.81 6.39 23.16
C HIS A 7 -13.41 5.16 22.33
N LEU A 8 -13.82 5.08 21.07
CA LEU A 8 -13.43 3.97 20.19
C LEU A 8 -11.92 3.94 19.96
N THR A 9 -11.29 5.09 19.72
CA THR A 9 -9.84 5.18 19.56
C THR A 9 -9.12 4.77 20.83
N ALA A 10 -9.60 5.21 22.00
CA ALA A 10 -9.04 4.81 23.28
C ALA A 10 -9.11 3.29 23.50
N ARG A 11 -10.19 2.61 23.07
CA ARG A 11 -10.28 1.15 23.12
C ARG A 11 -9.22 0.46 22.27
N TRP A 12 -8.91 0.98 21.09
CA TRP A 12 -7.84 0.45 20.24
C TRP A 12 -6.47 0.55 20.92
N LEU A 13 -6.19 1.71 21.52
CA LEU A 13 -4.93 1.93 22.25
C LEU A 13 -4.84 1.04 23.49
N ALA A 14 -5.92 0.91 24.25
CA ALA A 14 -6.00 0.04 25.41
C ALA A 14 -5.85 -1.44 25.04
N ALA A 15 -6.26 -1.83 23.83
CA ALA A 15 -6.04 -3.17 23.29
C ALA A 15 -4.58 -3.42 22.86
N GLY A 16 -3.69 -2.43 22.90
CA GLY A 16 -2.27 -2.57 22.58
C GLY A 16 -1.90 -2.13 21.16
N HIS A 17 -2.82 -1.56 20.39
CA HIS A 17 -2.50 -1.03 19.07
C HIS A 17 -1.78 0.33 19.16
N ALA A 18 -0.75 0.51 18.33
CA ALA A 18 -0.11 1.82 18.19
C ALA A 18 -1.02 2.83 17.46
N PRO A 19 -0.88 4.15 17.70
CA PRO A 19 -1.65 5.17 16.98
C PRO A 19 -1.51 5.08 15.44
N THR A 20 -0.35 4.65 14.96
CA THR A 20 -0.09 4.40 13.52
C THR A 20 -0.95 3.26 12.97
N ALA A 21 -1.19 2.21 13.75
CA ALA A 21 -2.06 1.10 13.35
C ALA A 21 -3.52 1.55 13.20
N VAL A 22 -4.00 2.40 14.13
CA VAL A 22 -5.34 3.02 14.02
C VAL A 22 -5.44 3.87 12.75
N ARG A 23 -4.44 4.71 12.48
CA ARG A 23 -4.39 5.54 11.26
C ARG A 23 -4.39 4.67 10.00
N SER A 24 -3.54 3.65 9.93
CA SER A 24 -3.47 2.73 8.79
C SER A 24 -4.76 1.96 8.59
N HIS A 25 -5.45 1.59 9.68
CA HIS A 25 -6.76 0.95 9.58
C HIS A 25 -7.81 1.88 8.98
N ILE A 26 -7.89 3.14 9.45
CA ILE A 26 -8.79 4.12 8.88
C ILE A 26 -8.52 4.32 7.39
N LEU A 27 -7.25 4.57 7.01
CA LEU A 27 -6.87 4.83 5.63
C LEU A 27 -7.20 3.68 4.68
N ARG A 28 -7.08 2.42 5.13
CA ARG A 28 -7.46 1.24 4.34
C ARG A 28 -8.97 1.08 4.16
N GLY A 29 -9.76 1.67 5.05
CA GLY A 29 -11.22 1.58 5.03
C GLY A 29 -11.91 2.80 4.41
N LEU A 30 -11.15 3.82 3.99
CA LEU A 30 -11.72 4.95 3.27
C LEU A 30 -12.06 4.51 1.83
N PRO A 31 -13.16 5.01 1.27
CA PRO A 31 -13.48 4.77 -0.13
C PRO A 31 -12.52 5.56 -1.05
N ASP A 32 -12.50 5.19 -2.32
CA ASP A 32 -11.66 5.84 -3.33
C ASP A 32 -11.97 7.34 -3.46
N ALA A 33 -11.00 8.11 -3.97
CA ALA A 33 -11.06 9.58 -4.02
C ALA A 33 -12.32 10.14 -4.70
N ASP A 34 -12.90 9.39 -5.64
CA ASP A 34 -14.08 9.79 -6.40
C ASP A 34 -15.41 9.39 -5.74
N THR A 35 -15.37 8.75 -4.57
CA THR A 35 -16.59 8.31 -3.86
C THR A 35 -16.97 9.31 -2.77
N PRO A 36 -18.09 10.05 -2.92
CA PRO A 36 -18.52 11.02 -1.93
C PRO A 36 -18.98 10.33 -0.64
N VAL A 37 -18.46 10.80 0.50
CA VAL A 37 -18.87 10.33 1.84
C VAL A 37 -19.85 11.31 2.46
N HIS A 38 -21.14 10.94 2.47
CA HIS A 38 -22.20 11.78 3.01
C HIS A 38 -22.25 11.84 4.54
N ARG A 39 -21.60 10.88 5.24
CA ARG A 39 -21.60 10.78 6.72
C ARG A 39 -20.23 10.37 7.27
N PRO A 40 -19.26 11.29 7.36
CA PRO A 40 -17.88 10.95 7.75
C PRO A 40 -17.77 10.39 9.17
N GLY A 41 -18.52 10.93 10.13
CA GLY A 41 -18.53 10.40 11.50
C GLY A 41 -19.11 8.99 11.61
N GLY A 42 -20.11 8.67 10.79
CA GLY A 42 -20.70 7.32 10.74
C GLY A 42 -19.74 6.29 10.15
N LEU A 43 -19.00 6.69 9.11
CA LEU A 43 -17.93 5.87 8.52
C LEU A 43 -16.82 5.57 9.53
N LEU A 44 -16.30 6.59 10.21
CA LEU A 44 -15.26 6.39 11.23
C LEU A 44 -15.74 5.51 12.38
N ARG A 45 -16.99 5.69 12.83
CA ARG A 45 -17.59 4.81 13.83
C ARG A 45 -17.64 3.36 13.35
N TYR A 46 -18.02 3.12 12.10
CA TYR A 46 -18.05 1.79 11.52
C TYR A 46 -16.64 1.17 11.46
N LEU A 47 -15.66 1.90 10.93
CA LEU A 47 -14.28 1.42 10.80
C LEU A 47 -13.62 1.10 12.16
N LEU A 48 -13.89 1.90 13.19
CA LEU A 48 -13.27 1.74 14.51
C LEU A 48 -14.05 0.81 15.46
N ARG A 49 -15.24 0.33 15.07
CA ARG A 49 -16.10 -0.49 15.94
C ARG A 49 -15.43 -1.80 16.35
N ASP A 50 -14.80 -2.47 15.38
CA ASP A 50 -14.19 -3.78 15.55
C ASP A 50 -12.68 -3.64 15.69
N ILE A 51 -12.13 -4.19 16.78
CA ILE A 51 -10.71 -4.12 17.09
C ILE A 51 -10.07 -5.41 16.57
N PRO A 52 -9.20 -5.35 15.55
CA PRO A 52 -8.50 -6.53 15.06
C PRO A 52 -7.57 -7.07 16.16
N PRO A 53 -7.27 -8.38 16.16
CA PRO A 53 -6.30 -8.94 17.08
C PRO A 53 -4.95 -8.23 16.91
N VAL A 54 -4.28 -7.92 18.02
CA VAL A 54 -2.92 -7.39 17.97
C VAL A 54 -2.01 -8.47 17.39
N PRO A 55 -1.21 -8.17 16.36
CA PRO A 55 -0.19 -9.10 15.90
C PRO A 55 0.74 -9.38 17.07
N GLU A 56 0.74 -10.62 17.58
CA GLU A 56 1.59 -11.02 18.69
C GLU A 56 3.06 -10.78 18.30
N THR A 57 3.63 -9.71 18.84
CA THR A 57 5.07 -9.48 18.81
C THR A 57 5.66 -10.30 19.95
N GLY A 58 5.45 -11.61 19.91
CA GLY A 58 5.95 -12.53 20.93
C GLY A 58 7.47 -12.69 20.84
N PRO A 59 8.13 -13.14 21.92
CA PRO A 59 9.59 -13.38 21.97
C PRO A 59 10.09 -14.48 21.04
N HIS A 60 9.22 -15.10 20.24
CA HIS A 60 9.53 -16.06 19.17
C HIS A 60 9.67 -15.40 17.78
N ALA A 61 9.81 -14.08 17.70
CA ALA A 61 10.43 -13.50 16.51
C ALA A 61 11.84 -14.10 16.36
N PRO A 62 12.19 -14.74 15.22
CA PRO A 62 13.55 -15.23 15.02
C PRO A 62 14.52 -14.06 15.25
N PRO A 63 15.65 -14.29 15.95
CA PRO A 63 16.58 -13.22 16.26
C PRO A 63 16.94 -12.48 14.96
N PRO A 64 17.02 -11.15 14.98
CA PRO A 64 17.43 -10.40 13.80
C PRO A 64 18.78 -10.95 13.35
N ARG A 65 18.80 -11.52 12.15
CA ARG A 65 20.05 -11.95 11.50
C ARG A 65 21.01 -10.77 11.58
N PRO A 66 22.27 -10.95 12.02
CA PRO A 66 23.25 -9.87 11.97
C PRO A 66 23.30 -9.35 10.53
N ALA A 67 23.02 -8.06 10.39
CA ALA A 67 23.05 -7.39 9.11
C ALA A 67 24.46 -7.57 8.51
N PRO A 68 24.61 -8.02 7.26
CA PRO A 68 25.88 -7.83 6.58
C PRO A 68 26.14 -6.34 6.53
N THR A 69 27.31 -5.94 7.02
CA THR A 69 27.84 -4.58 6.98
C THR A 69 27.82 -4.09 5.54
N SER A 70 26.82 -3.29 5.20
CA SER A 70 26.77 -2.49 3.97
C SER A 70 25.90 -1.29 4.27
N GLU A 71 26.46 -0.14 3.94
CA GLU A 71 26.14 1.23 4.36
C GLU A 71 24.64 1.63 4.31
N PRO A 72 24.24 2.66 5.07
CA PRO A 72 22.86 3.12 5.10
C PRO A 72 22.51 3.88 3.82
N ALA A 73 21.73 3.27 2.93
CA ALA A 73 21.08 3.99 1.84
C ALA A 73 19.78 4.67 2.33
N PRO A 74 19.59 5.98 2.08
CA PRO A 74 18.41 6.73 2.48
C PRO A 74 17.27 6.53 1.46
N GLY A 75 16.13 5.99 1.89
CA GLY A 75 14.91 5.99 1.09
C GLY A 75 13.86 4.97 1.51
N PRO A 76 12.57 5.17 1.15
CA PRO A 76 11.53 4.17 1.32
C PRO A 76 11.93 2.91 0.57
N ARG A 77 12.20 1.82 1.30
CA ARG A 77 12.54 0.54 0.67
C ARG A 77 11.30 0.03 -0.06
N LEU A 78 11.26 0.23 -1.37
CA LEU A 78 10.33 -0.46 -2.25
C LEU A 78 10.37 -1.96 -1.90
N SER A 79 9.19 -2.59 -1.84
CA SER A 79 9.13 -4.03 -1.59
C SER A 79 10.03 -4.77 -2.57
N LEU A 80 10.72 -5.83 -2.14
CA LEU A 80 11.63 -6.64 -2.98
C LEU A 80 10.99 -7.08 -4.32
N ARG A 81 9.66 -7.20 -4.36
CA ARG A 81 8.87 -7.54 -5.56
C ARG A 81 8.91 -6.44 -6.62
N LEU A 82 9.01 -5.18 -6.21
CA LEU A 82 9.06 -3.99 -7.07
C LEU A 82 10.49 -3.57 -7.42
N THR A 83 11.50 -4.22 -6.84
CA THR A 83 12.90 -3.99 -7.23
C THR A 83 13.09 -4.34 -8.71
N GLY A 84 13.49 -3.34 -9.50
CA GLY A 84 13.70 -3.45 -10.95
C GLY A 84 12.44 -3.32 -11.80
N ALA A 85 11.30 -2.97 -11.21
CA ALA A 85 10.12 -2.59 -11.98
C ALA A 85 10.22 -1.12 -12.44
N ARG A 86 9.83 -0.83 -13.69
CA ARG A 86 9.66 0.51 -14.25
C ARG A 86 8.21 0.72 -14.68
N GLU A 87 7.76 1.97 -14.71
CA GLU A 87 6.45 2.33 -15.25
C GLU A 87 6.47 2.22 -16.78
N CYS A 88 5.41 1.65 -17.34
CA CYS A 88 5.20 1.57 -18.78
C CYS A 88 4.75 2.93 -19.31
N GLU A 89 5.39 3.41 -20.38
CA GLU A 89 5.01 4.65 -21.09
C GLU A 89 3.84 4.46 -22.08
N GLY A 90 3.20 3.28 -22.05
CA GLY A 90 2.07 2.95 -22.91
C GLY A 90 0.74 3.54 -22.43
N ASP A 91 -0.24 3.56 -23.34
CA ASP A 91 -1.60 4.02 -23.06
C ASP A 91 -2.36 2.99 -22.20
N HIS A 92 -2.28 3.20 -20.88
CA HIS A 92 -2.99 2.44 -19.86
C HIS A 92 -3.84 3.39 -19.02
N ALA A 93 -5.06 2.96 -18.66
CA ALA A 93 -5.91 3.73 -17.76
C ALA A 93 -5.34 3.87 -16.34
N GLN A 94 -4.38 3.01 -15.95
CA GLN A 94 -3.66 3.06 -14.68
C GLN A 94 -2.16 2.88 -14.92
N PRO A 95 -1.28 3.44 -14.06
CA PRO A 95 0.17 3.22 -14.14
C PRO A 95 0.49 1.72 -14.06
N MET A 96 0.99 1.17 -15.17
CA MET A 96 1.37 -0.23 -15.24
C MET A 96 2.87 -0.36 -14.98
N LEU A 97 3.24 -1.08 -13.92
CA LEU A 97 4.64 -1.44 -13.66
C LEU A 97 5.00 -2.75 -14.38
N PHE A 98 6.14 -2.78 -15.06
CA PHE A 98 6.70 -3.98 -15.68
C PHE A 98 8.19 -4.11 -15.40
N ARG A 99 8.77 -5.28 -15.67
CA ARG A 99 10.21 -5.52 -15.54
C ARG A 99 10.85 -5.45 -16.93
N PRO A 100 11.54 -4.35 -17.28
CA PRO A 100 12.17 -4.21 -18.59
C PRO A 100 13.37 -5.15 -18.73
N ILE A 101 13.62 -5.60 -19.95
CA ILE A 101 14.87 -6.27 -20.32
C ILE A 101 15.73 -5.26 -21.08
N GLY A 102 16.72 -4.67 -20.41
CA GLY A 102 17.51 -3.56 -20.96
C GLY A 102 16.78 -2.22 -20.80
N GLU A 103 16.72 -1.42 -21.87
CA GLU A 103 16.12 -0.07 -21.87
C GLU A 103 14.70 -0.04 -22.46
N GLU A 104 13.96 -1.14 -22.32
CA GLU A 104 12.55 -1.16 -22.70
C GLU A 104 11.75 -0.14 -21.88
N VAL A 105 10.94 0.68 -22.55
CA VAL A 105 10.01 1.65 -21.93
C VAL A 105 8.54 1.23 -22.04
N LEU A 106 8.26 0.19 -22.83
CA LEU A 106 6.93 -0.36 -23.04
C LEU A 106 6.83 -1.80 -22.51
N CYS A 107 5.69 -2.13 -21.91
CA CYS A 107 5.38 -3.50 -21.52
C CYS A 107 5.17 -4.39 -22.76
N ARG A 108 5.23 -5.72 -22.56
CA ARG A 108 5.05 -6.71 -23.64
C ARG A 108 3.74 -6.53 -24.41
N GLU A 109 2.67 -6.13 -23.73
CA GLU A 109 1.37 -5.89 -24.36
C GLU A 109 1.39 -4.66 -25.28
N CYS A 110 2.02 -3.56 -24.85
CA CYS A 110 2.18 -2.36 -25.67
C CYS A 110 3.12 -2.63 -26.86
N ILE A 111 4.22 -3.36 -26.68
CA ILE A 111 5.08 -3.80 -27.80
C ILE A 111 4.28 -4.61 -28.83
N ALA A 112 3.43 -5.55 -28.37
CA ALA A 112 2.57 -6.34 -29.24
C ALA A 112 1.47 -5.52 -29.94
N ARG A 113 1.00 -4.42 -29.34
CA ARG A 113 0.07 -3.49 -30.00
C ARG A 113 0.77 -2.62 -31.04
N HIS A 114 1.93 -2.05 -30.70
CA HIS A 114 2.71 -1.20 -31.60
C HIS A 114 3.19 -1.95 -32.85
N SER A 115 3.68 -3.18 -32.68
CA SER A 115 4.10 -4.04 -33.82
C SER A 115 2.96 -4.34 -34.79
N ARG A 116 1.72 -4.51 -34.31
CA ARG A 116 0.54 -4.71 -35.17
C ARG A 116 0.16 -3.46 -35.96
N THR A 117 0.44 -2.27 -35.44
CA THR A 117 0.17 -0.99 -36.11
C THR A 117 1.21 -0.64 -37.18
N THR A 118 2.39 -1.28 -37.17
CA THR A 118 3.54 -0.90 -38.03
C THR A 118 3.70 -1.80 -39.26
N LEU A 119 2.78 -2.74 -39.52
CA LEU A 119 2.77 -3.51 -40.76
C LEU A 119 2.03 -2.71 -41.86
N PRO A 120 2.71 -2.27 -42.94
CA PRO A 120 2.03 -1.69 -44.09
C PRO A 120 1.35 -2.80 -44.90
N ILE A 121 0.18 -2.47 -45.47
CA ILE A 121 -0.43 -3.19 -46.61
C ILE A 121 0.38 -2.85 -47.87
#